data_AF-A0A2V8G440-F1
#
_entry.id   AF-A0A2V8G440-F1
#
_cell.length_a   1.000
_cell.length_b   1.000
_cell.length_c   1.000
_cell.angle_alpha   90.00
_cell.angle_beta   90.00
_cell.angle_gamma   90.00
#
_symmetry.space_group_name_H-M   'P 1'
#
loop_
_entity.id
_entity.type
_entity.pdbx_description
1 polymer ?
#
loop_
_entity_poly.entity_id
_entity_poly.type
_entity_poly.pdbx_seq_one_letter_code
_entity_poly.pdbx_strand_id
1 'polypeptide(L)'
;MNEPRHEYQRRLANWEARIARGERTHVLLSNLRLAAAALAALVVWLMVRNGIAAAWLLVPALSFAVLVVVHARVLNHLERARRARALYERGVDRLDGRWAGTGRDGGRFLEGHAYARDLDLFGRASLFELLDTARTEAGEETLAAWLRAGPVAPVVIDEVRARQAAVDELRQMIDFREELSVLAAETPVGRTGVLAAWAVRAPAGFAPPIRFLFAACAVVTASLVGAAINGALGADVLTTWLLVPSTIALLWRRRVRRVLAGVDAPER
;
A
#
# COMPACT_ATOMS: atom_id res chain seq x y z
N MET A 1 -18.89 21.74 -22.55
CA MET A 1 -18.53 20.82 -21.45
C MET A 1 -18.72 19.42 -21.97
N ASN A 2 -17.66 18.62 -22.11
CA ASN A 2 -17.81 17.21 -22.47
C ASN A 2 -18.68 16.53 -21.41
N GLU A 3 -19.63 15.71 -21.85
CA GLU A 3 -20.48 14.92 -20.99
C GLU A 3 -19.60 14.03 -20.09
N PRO A 4 -19.79 14.01 -18.75
CA PRO A 4 -18.94 13.25 -17.83
C PRO A 4 -18.77 11.78 -18.23
N ARG A 5 -19.82 11.19 -18.81
CA ARG A 5 -19.85 9.84 -19.36
C ARG A 5 -18.77 9.63 -20.43
N HIS A 6 -18.69 10.53 -21.41
CA HIS A 6 -17.74 10.42 -22.53
C HIS A 6 -16.30 10.49 -22.03
N GLU A 7 -16.01 11.38 -21.06
CA GLU A 7 -14.67 11.48 -20.46
C GLU A 7 -14.27 10.21 -19.71
N TYR A 8 -15.18 9.65 -18.89
CA TYR A 8 -14.92 8.42 -18.14
C TYR A 8 -14.70 7.22 -19.06
N GLN A 9 -15.52 7.07 -20.11
CA GLN A 9 -15.34 6.01 -21.11
C GLN A 9 -14.02 6.13 -21.87
N ARG A 10 -13.63 7.35 -22.27
CA ARG A 10 -12.34 7.61 -22.94
C ARG A 10 -11.17 7.17 -22.07
N ARG A 11 -11.20 7.51 -20.77
CA ARG A 11 -10.13 7.13 -19.83
C ARG A 11 -10.12 5.64 -19.51
N LEU A 12 -11.29 5.04 -19.36
CA LEU A 12 -11.43 3.59 -19.18
C LEU A 12 -10.76 2.84 -20.32
N ALA A 13 -11.07 3.20 -21.58
CA ALA A 13 -10.46 2.59 -22.76
C ALA A 13 -8.93 2.78 -22.82
N ASN A 14 -8.43 3.96 -22.44
CA ASN A 14 -6.98 4.21 -22.37
C ASN A 14 -6.30 3.29 -21.33
N TRP A 15 -6.90 3.17 -20.14
CA TRP A 15 -6.38 2.30 -19.08
C TRP A 15 -6.43 0.82 -19.47
N GLU A 16 -7.48 0.36 -20.13
CA GLU A 16 -7.58 -1.00 -20.67
C GLU A 16 -6.48 -1.28 -21.71
N ALA A 17 -6.23 -0.35 -22.63
CA ALA A 17 -5.15 -0.47 -23.60
C ALA A 17 -3.75 -0.46 -22.95
N ARG A 18 -3.57 0.27 -21.84
CA ARG A 18 -2.33 0.25 -21.05
C ARG A 18 -2.14 -1.08 -20.31
N ILE A 19 -3.20 -1.60 -19.70
CA ILE A 19 -3.18 -2.91 -19.03
C ILE A 19 -2.85 -4.02 -20.04
N ALA A 20 -3.52 -4.06 -21.18
CA ALA A 20 -3.27 -5.06 -22.21
C ALA A 20 -1.82 -5.04 -22.72
N ARG A 21 -1.22 -3.86 -22.90
CA ARG A 21 0.21 -3.71 -23.23
C ARG A 21 1.11 -4.19 -22.09
N GLY A 22 0.78 -3.82 -20.85
CA GLY A 22 1.52 -4.24 -19.66
C GLY A 22 1.52 -5.76 -19.45
N GLU A 23 0.38 -6.42 -19.70
CA GLU A 23 0.25 -7.88 -19.57
C GLU A 23 1.12 -8.64 -20.59
N ARG A 24 1.20 -8.15 -21.83
CA ARG A 24 2.13 -8.71 -22.83
C ARG A 24 3.58 -8.60 -22.38
N THR A 25 3.99 -7.42 -21.89
CA THR A 25 5.35 -7.21 -21.37
C THR A 25 5.63 -8.09 -20.15
N HIS A 26 4.65 -8.25 -19.25
CA HIS A 26 4.76 -9.13 -18.09
C HIS A 26 5.02 -10.59 -18.50
N VAL A 27 4.28 -11.12 -19.49
CA VAL A 27 4.49 -12.48 -20.03
C VAL A 27 5.87 -12.61 -20.67
N LEU A 28 6.29 -11.64 -21.48
CA LEU A 28 7.62 -11.64 -22.10
C LEU A 28 8.73 -11.67 -21.04
N LEU A 29 8.64 -10.84 -19.99
CA LEU A 29 9.61 -10.83 -18.90
C LEU A 29 9.62 -12.13 -18.10
N SER A 30 8.46 -12.76 -17.90
CA SER A 30 8.37 -14.09 -17.29
C SER A 30 9.15 -15.13 -18.10
N ASN A 31 8.93 -15.16 -19.42
CA ASN A 31 9.62 -16.07 -20.33
C ASN A 31 11.13 -15.81 -20.40
N LEU A 32 11.55 -14.53 -20.40
CA LEU A 32 12.97 -14.16 -20.37
C LEU A 32 13.66 -14.61 -19.07
N ARG A 33 12.96 -14.61 -17.93
CA ARG A 33 13.52 -15.14 -16.67
C ARG A 33 13.73 -16.65 -16.73
N LEU A 34 12.81 -17.38 -17.36
CA LEU A 34 12.98 -18.82 -17.61
C LEU A 34 14.18 -19.08 -18.53
N ALA A 35 14.33 -18.29 -19.60
CA ALA A 35 15.50 -18.38 -20.47
C ALA A 35 16.81 -18.07 -19.73
N ALA A 36 16.84 -17.06 -18.86
CA ALA A 36 18.00 -16.73 -18.04
C ALA A 36 18.35 -17.86 -17.05
N ALA A 37 17.35 -18.51 -16.45
CA ALA A 37 17.54 -19.67 -15.59
C ALA A 37 18.09 -20.88 -16.37
N ALA A 38 17.57 -21.14 -17.57
CA ALA A 38 18.09 -22.18 -18.46
C ALA A 38 19.54 -21.90 -18.89
N LEU A 39 19.88 -20.65 -19.19
CA LEU A 39 21.25 -20.22 -19.47
C LEU A 39 22.17 -20.43 -18.26
N ALA A 40 21.70 -20.11 -17.06
CA ALA A 40 22.46 -20.37 -15.83
C ALA A 40 22.76 -21.86 -15.67
N ALA A 41 21.76 -22.73 -15.88
CA ALA A 41 21.93 -24.18 -15.82
C ALA A 41 22.92 -24.69 -16.87
N LEU A 42 22.88 -24.15 -18.10
CA LEU A 42 23.84 -24.48 -19.15
C LEU A 42 25.27 -24.08 -18.76
N VAL A 43 25.46 -22.89 -18.20
CA VAL A 43 26.77 -22.41 -17.73
C VAL A 43 27.31 -23.31 -16.63
N VAL A 44 26.48 -23.71 -15.67
CA VAL A 44 26.88 -24.66 -14.61
C VAL A 44 27.28 -26.02 -15.20
N TRP A 45 26.51 -26.54 -16.18
CA TRP A 45 26.85 -27.79 -16.84
C TRP A 45 28.20 -27.72 -17.59
N LEU A 46 28.43 -26.63 -18.33
CA LEU A 46 29.71 -26.40 -19.03
C LEU A 46 30.87 -26.21 -18.05
N MET A 47 30.65 -25.58 -16.91
CA MET A 47 31.65 -25.42 -15.85
C MET A 47 32.08 -26.78 -15.29
N VAL A 48 31.13 -27.69 -15.04
CA VAL A 48 31.42 -29.07 -14.58
C VAL A 48 32.12 -29.89 -15.66
N ARG A 49 31.72 -29.76 -16.93
CA ARG A 49 32.25 -30.60 -18.03
C ARG A 49 33.61 -30.12 -18.56
N ASN A 50 33.80 -28.81 -18.68
CA ASN A 50 34.92 -28.21 -19.39
C ASN A 50 35.84 -27.37 -18.49
N GLY A 51 35.57 -27.29 -17.17
CA GLY A 51 36.40 -26.53 -16.23
C GLY A 51 36.40 -25.02 -16.45
N ILE A 52 35.33 -24.47 -17.04
CA ILE A 52 35.22 -23.02 -17.30
C ILE A 52 35.21 -22.25 -15.97
N ALA A 53 35.84 -21.08 -15.95
CA ALA A 53 35.91 -20.24 -14.76
C ALA A 53 34.52 -19.86 -14.23
N ALA A 54 34.34 -19.94 -12.90
CA ALA A 54 33.08 -19.61 -12.22
C ALA A 54 32.59 -18.16 -12.47
N ALA A 55 33.48 -17.25 -12.90
CA ALA A 55 33.15 -15.88 -13.28
C ALA A 55 32.06 -15.81 -14.38
N TRP A 56 31.94 -16.82 -15.24
CA TRP A 56 30.91 -16.88 -16.27
C TRP A 56 29.48 -16.98 -15.71
N LEU A 57 29.32 -17.41 -14.45
CA LEU A 57 28.02 -17.44 -13.77
C LEU A 57 27.49 -16.03 -13.43
N LEU A 58 28.37 -15.01 -13.42
CA LEU A 58 27.97 -13.64 -13.13
C LEU A 58 27.02 -13.08 -14.19
N VAL A 59 27.18 -13.47 -15.46
CA VAL A 59 26.34 -12.99 -16.57
C VAL A 59 24.87 -13.40 -16.40
N PRO A 60 24.53 -14.70 -16.29
CA PRO A 60 23.15 -15.10 -16.05
C PRO A 60 22.63 -14.59 -14.71
N ALA A 61 23.45 -14.56 -13.65
CA ALA A 61 23.04 -14.02 -12.35
C ALA A 61 22.65 -12.53 -12.41
N LEU A 62 23.48 -11.69 -13.02
CA LEU A 62 23.21 -10.26 -13.17
C LEU A 62 22.01 -10.01 -14.09
N SER A 63 21.92 -10.74 -15.20
CA SER A 63 20.75 -10.65 -16.10
C SER A 63 19.46 -10.98 -15.36
N PHE A 64 19.45 -12.06 -14.57
CA PHE A 64 18.29 -12.46 -13.78
C PHE A 64 17.91 -11.40 -12.75
N ALA A 65 18.90 -10.83 -12.04
CA ALA A 65 18.66 -9.75 -11.08
C ALA A 65 18.02 -8.52 -11.73
N VAL A 66 18.51 -8.09 -12.89
CA VAL A 66 17.92 -6.98 -13.68
C VAL A 66 16.49 -7.31 -14.09
N LEU A 67 16.24 -8.52 -14.61
CA LEU A 67 14.91 -8.96 -15.02
C LEU A 67 13.92 -8.97 -13.85
N VAL A 68 14.34 -9.39 -12.65
CA VAL A 68 13.51 -9.36 -11.44
C VAL A 68 13.09 -7.93 -11.09
N VAL A 69 14.02 -6.98 -11.12
CA VAL A 69 13.72 -5.56 -10.82
C VAL A 69 12.77 -4.96 -11.86
N VAL A 70 13.04 -5.20 -13.15
CA VAL A 70 12.18 -4.71 -14.24
C VAL A 70 10.78 -5.32 -14.15
N HIS A 71 10.68 -6.62 -13.89
CA HIS A 71 9.41 -7.32 -13.71
C HIS A 71 8.60 -6.75 -12.54
N ALA A 72 9.23 -6.50 -11.38
CA ALA A 72 8.56 -5.88 -10.24
C ALA A 72 8.02 -4.47 -10.58
N ARG A 73 8.79 -3.67 -11.33
CA ARG A 73 8.34 -2.34 -11.79
C ARG A 73 7.13 -2.42 -12.72
N VAL A 74 7.15 -3.36 -13.67
CA VAL A 74 6.03 -3.60 -14.59
C VAL A 74 4.79 -4.02 -13.82
N LEU A 75 4.92 -4.95 -12.87
CA LEU A 75 3.80 -5.40 -12.05
C LEU A 75 3.18 -4.23 -11.26
N ASN A 76 4.00 -3.39 -10.62
CA ASN A 76 3.51 -2.22 -9.89
C ASN A 76 2.79 -1.21 -10.81
N HIS A 77 3.32 -0.95 -12.01
CA HIS A 77 2.63 -0.09 -12.99
C HIS A 77 1.28 -0.67 -13.43
N LEU A 78 1.22 -1.99 -13.58
CA LEU A 78 0.03 -2.70 -14.00
C LEU A 78 -1.04 -2.68 -12.90
N GLU A 79 -0.66 -2.85 -11.64
CA GLU A 79 -1.56 -2.68 -10.50
C GLU A 79 -2.12 -1.25 -10.42
N ARG A 80 -1.28 -0.22 -10.56
CA ARG A 80 -1.72 1.17 -10.63
C ARG A 80 -2.74 1.41 -11.75
N ALA A 81 -2.46 0.88 -12.94
CA ALA A 81 -3.36 0.97 -14.08
C ALA A 81 -4.70 0.28 -13.83
N ARG A 82 -4.69 -0.90 -13.18
CA ARG A 82 -5.93 -1.61 -12.77
C ARG A 82 -6.73 -0.81 -11.74
N ARG A 83 -6.07 -0.17 -10.77
CA ARG A 83 -6.74 0.71 -9.80
C ARG A 83 -7.38 1.93 -10.47
N ALA A 84 -6.69 2.54 -11.44
CA ALA A 84 -7.24 3.63 -12.25
C ALA A 84 -8.45 3.18 -13.09
N ARG A 85 -8.36 2.02 -13.74
CA ARG A 85 -9.50 1.41 -14.46
C ARG A 85 -10.71 1.23 -13.53
N ALA A 86 -10.51 0.63 -12.36
CA ALA A 86 -11.57 0.38 -11.39
C ALA A 86 -12.20 1.67 -10.82
N LEU A 87 -11.49 2.80 -10.83
CA LEU A 87 -12.08 4.10 -10.49
C LEU A 87 -13.12 4.52 -11.53
N TYR A 88 -12.77 4.47 -12.82
CA TYR A 88 -13.68 4.88 -13.89
C TYR A 88 -14.81 3.88 -14.13
N GLU A 89 -14.55 2.58 -13.96
CA GLU A 89 -15.59 1.54 -14.02
C GLU A 89 -16.68 1.82 -12.98
N ARG A 90 -16.30 2.04 -11.70
CA ARG A 90 -17.24 2.46 -10.65
C ARG A 90 -17.92 3.79 -10.96
N GLY A 91 -17.21 4.74 -11.58
CA GLY A 91 -17.78 6.01 -12.01
C GLY A 91 -18.87 5.85 -13.08
N VAL A 92 -18.65 4.98 -14.06
CA VAL A 92 -19.64 4.65 -15.11
C VAL A 92 -20.82 3.89 -14.50
N ASP A 93 -20.57 2.90 -13.65
CA ASP A 93 -21.65 2.16 -12.96
C ASP A 93 -22.51 3.09 -12.10
N ARG A 94 -21.91 4.09 -11.46
CA ARG A 94 -22.64 5.13 -10.73
C ARG A 94 -23.55 5.95 -11.64
N LEU A 95 -23.06 6.36 -12.81
CA LEU A 95 -23.85 7.08 -13.82
C LEU A 95 -24.97 6.23 -14.42
N ASP A 96 -24.80 4.90 -14.42
CA ASP A 96 -25.78 3.93 -14.94
C ASP A 96 -26.74 3.39 -13.87
N GLY A 97 -26.60 3.81 -12.61
CA GLY A 97 -27.44 3.30 -11.51
C GLY A 97 -27.07 1.91 -11.01
N ARG A 98 -25.94 1.33 -11.43
CA ARG A 98 -25.44 0.00 -11.03
C ARG A 98 -24.45 0.02 -9.85
N TRP A 99 -24.58 0.98 -8.94
CA TRP A 99 -23.62 1.21 -7.85
C TRP A 99 -23.97 0.48 -6.55
N ALA A 100 -25.23 0.13 -6.33
CA ALA A 100 -25.69 -0.42 -5.07
C ALA A 100 -25.05 -1.77 -4.72
N GLY A 101 -24.52 -1.90 -3.50
CA GLY A 101 -23.83 -3.08 -3.00
C GLY A 101 -22.37 -3.22 -3.45
N THR A 102 -21.78 -2.20 -4.08
CA THR A 102 -20.37 -2.22 -4.54
C THR A 102 -19.43 -1.42 -3.65
N GLY A 103 -19.99 -0.56 -2.79
CA GLY A 103 -19.27 0.39 -1.96
C GLY A 103 -19.31 0.07 -0.48
N ARG A 104 -18.78 1.00 0.32
CA ARG A 104 -18.97 0.99 1.77
C ARG A 104 -20.33 1.63 2.04
N ASP A 105 -21.19 0.88 2.71
CA ASP A 105 -22.60 1.22 2.82
C ASP A 105 -22.90 2.19 3.98
N GLY A 106 -21.92 2.42 4.85
CA GLY A 106 -22.05 3.30 6.00
C GLY A 106 -22.98 2.77 7.08
N GLY A 107 -23.32 1.47 7.09
CA GLY A 107 -24.26 0.88 8.05
C GLY A 107 -23.91 1.14 9.52
N ARG A 108 -22.61 1.30 9.83
CA ARG A 108 -22.11 1.70 11.16
C ARG A 108 -22.59 3.07 11.65
N PHE A 109 -23.09 3.92 10.76
CA PHE A 109 -23.58 5.28 11.06
C PHE A 109 -25.10 5.37 11.12
N LEU A 110 -25.82 4.26 10.94
CA LEU A 110 -27.28 4.23 10.88
C LEU A 110 -27.95 4.58 12.22
N GLU A 111 -27.32 4.23 13.34
CA GLU A 111 -27.88 4.44 14.67
C GLU A 111 -27.82 5.93 15.09
N GLY A 112 -28.83 6.36 15.86
CA GLY A 112 -28.83 7.68 16.51
C GLY A 112 -29.58 8.81 15.80
N HIS A 113 -30.26 8.55 14.67
CA HIS A 113 -30.99 9.59 13.92
C HIS A 113 -32.36 9.11 13.43
N ALA A 114 -33.42 9.81 13.85
CA ALA A 114 -34.81 9.42 13.58
C ALA A 114 -35.14 9.30 12.07
N TYR A 115 -34.56 10.15 11.24
CA TYR A 115 -34.85 10.23 9.80
C TYR A 115 -33.88 9.43 8.91
N ALA A 116 -32.81 8.86 9.46
CA ALA A 116 -31.75 8.25 8.65
C ALA A 116 -32.21 7.00 7.90
N ARG A 117 -33.19 6.26 8.44
CA ARG A 117 -33.83 5.13 7.77
C ARG A 117 -34.83 5.59 6.72
N ASP A 118 -35.64 6.61 7.03
CA ASP A 118 -36.69 7.09 6.13
C ASP A 118 -36.12 7.74 4.86
N LEU A 119 -34.93 8.36 4.96
CA LEU A 119 -34.22 8.98 3.83
C LEU A 119 -33.14 8.08 3.22
N ASP A 120 -33.07 6.80 3.61
CA ASP A 120 -32.07 5.84 3.15
C ASP A 120 -30.63 6.42 3.18
N LEU A 121 -30.26 7.08 4.28
CA LEU A 121 -28.96 7.76 4.38
C LEU A 121 -27.80 6.78 4.50
N PHE A 122 -28.00 5.64 5.15
CA PHE A 122 -26.97 4.63 5.42
C PHE A 122 -27.51 3.22 5.18
N GLY A 123 -26.59 2.28 4.91
CA GLY A 123 -26.92 0.90 4.56
C GLY A 123 -26.79 0.64 3.06
N ARG A 124 -27.11 -0.58 2.63
CA ARG A 124 -27.03 -0.98 1.23
C ARG A 124 -27.99 -0.16 0.37
N ALA A 125 -27.52 0.29 -0.78
CA ALA A 125 -28.25 1.17 -1.71
C ALA A 125 -28.63 2.54 -1.11
N SER A 126 -27.84 3.04 -0.14
CA SER A 126 -28.08 4.32 0.52
C SER A 126 -27.44 5.52 -0.19
N LEU A 127 -27.85 6.73 0.20
CA LEU A 127 -27.22 7.97 -0.24
C LEU A 127 -25.73 8.03 0.15
N PHE A 128 -25.36 7.53 1.34
CA PHE A 128 -23.95 7.42 1.73
C PHE A 128 -23.17 6.53 0.77
N GLU A 129 -23.68 5.34 0.45
CA GLU A 129 -22.99 4.42 -0.48
C GLU A 129 -22.83 5.03 -1.88
N LEU A 130 -23.84 5.77 -2.35
CA LEU A 130 -23.80 6.47 -3.64
C LEU A 130 -22.71 7.56 -3.67
N LEU A 131 -22.61 8.35 -2.60
CA LEU A 131 -21.73 9.51 -2.52
C LEU A 131 -20.30 9.16 -2.10
N ASP A 132 -20.12 8.11 -1.28
CA ASP A 132 -18.83 7.81 -0.68
C ASP A 132 -17.77 7.47 -1.73
N THR A 133 -16.74 8.31 -1.76
CA THR A 133 -15.47 8.05 -2.45
C THR A 133 -14.30 8.23 -1.50
N ALA A 134 -14.55 8.40 -0.20
CA ALA A 134 -13.49 8.52 0.78
C ALA A 134 -12.66 7.23 0.77
N ARG A 135 -11.40 7.35 1.18
CA ARG A 135 -10.49 6.20 1.35
C ARG A 135 -9.98 6.08 2.78
N THR A 136 -10.36 7.01 3.65
CA THR A 136 -9.97 7.07 5.05
C THR A 136 -11.21 6.99 5.93
N GLU A 137 -11.05 6.44 7.13
CA GLU A 137 -12.12 6.39 8.13
C GLU A 137 -12.58 7.80 8.52
N ALA A 138 -11.65 8.74 8.72
CA ALA A 138 -11.98 10.14 9.01
C ALA A 138 -12.80 10.81 7.88
N GLY A 139 -12.53 10.48 6.62
CA GLY A 139 -13.29 10.98 5.47
C GLY A 139 -14.72 10.45 5.46
N GLU A 140 -14.89 9.16 5.72
CA GLU A 140 -16.22 8.54 5.88
C GLU A 140 -16.99 9.15 7.04
N GLU A 141 -16.35 9.32 8.20
CA GLU A 141 -16.95 9.94 9.39
C GLU A 141 -17.38 11.38 9.12
N THR A 142 -16.56 12.14 8.36
CA THR A 142 -16.88 13.51 7.95
C THR A 142 -18.12 13.55 7.05
N LEU A 143 -18.17 12.70 6.02
CA LEU A 143 -19.33 12.60 5.13
C LEU A 143 -20.58 12.16 5.91
N ALA A 144 -20.46 11.14 6.77
CA ALA A 144 -21.55 10.68 7.60
C ALA A 144 -22.02 11.77 8.58
N ALA A 145 -21.11 12.54 9.16
CA ALA A 145 -21.46 13.68 10.00
C ALA A 145 -22.22 14.76 9.21
N TRP A 146 -21.81 15.07 7.97
CA TRP A 146 -22.53 16.03 7.13
C TRP A 146 -23.93 15.56 6.74
N LEU A 147 -24.11 14.27 6.42
CA LEU A 147 -25.44 13.70 6.13
C LEU A 147 -26.34 13.68 7.37
N ARG A 148 -25.76 13.46 8.56
CA ARG A 148 -26.46 13.48 9.87
C ARG A 148 -26.70 14.89 10.43
N ALA A 149 -25.95 15.88 9.96
CA ALA A 149 -26.07 17.27 10.41
C ALA A 149 -27.24 18.02 9.76
N GLY A 150 -28.07 17.34 8.95
CA GLY A 150 -29.38 17.86 8.55
C GLY A 150 -30.22 18.31 9.76
N PRO A 151 -31.31 19.05 9.52
CA PRO A 151 -31.72 20.40 10.01
C PRO A 151 -31.55 20.77 11.50
N VAL A 152 -30.74 20.06 12.29
CA VAL A 152 -30.64 20.17 13.75
C VAL A 152 -29.58 21.19 14.20
N ALA A 153 -28.62 21.54 13.32
CA ALA A 153 -27.61 22.58 13.58
C ALA A 153 -27.81 23.75 12.61
N PRO A 154 -27.55 25.01 13.03
CA PRO A 154 -27.62 26.16 12.11
C PRO A 154 -26.59 25.98 10.99
N VAL A 155 -27.08 25.66 9.79
CA VAL A 155 -26.24 25.57 8.60
C VAL A 155 -25.81 26.99 8.22
N VAL A 156 -24.52 27.28 8.39
CA VAL A 156 -23.95 28.56 7.97
C VAL A 156 -23.88 28.57 6.44
N ILE A 157 -24.67 29.43 5.81
CA ILE A 157 -24.77 29.51 4.33
C ILE A 157 -23.39 29.70 3.69
N ASP A 158 -22.52 30.49 4.32
CA ASP A 158 -21.17 30.73 3.82
C ASP A 158 -20.32 29.46 3.82
N GLU A 159 -20.51 28.56 4.78
CA GLU A 159 -19.82 27.26 4.80
C GLU A 159 -20.30 26.36 3.66
N VAL A 160 -21.61 26.34 3.38
CA VAL A 160 -22.16 25.59 2.24
C VAL A 160 -21.59 26.11 0.91
N ARG A 161 -21.56 27.42 0.74
CA ARG A 161 -20.97 28.06 -0.47
C ARG A 161 -19.48 27.75 -0.59
N ALA A 162 -18.73 27.79 0.50
CA ALA A 162 -17.31 27.44 0.51
C ALA A 162 -17.09 25.98 0.09
N ARG A 163 -17.91 25.04 0.60
CA ARG A 163 -17.85 23.62 0.20
C ARG A 163 -18.20 23.43 -1.28
N GLN A 164 -19.23 24.12 -1.78
CA GLN A 164 -19.61 24.07 -3.21
C GLN A 164 -18.48 24.61 -4.10
N ALA A 165 -17.85 25.72 -3.72
CA ALA A 165 -16.70 26.26 -4.44
C ALA A 165 -15.52 25.27 -4.46
N ALA A 166 -15.21 24.62 -3.33
CA ALA A 166 -14.19 23.58 -3.27
C ALA A 166 -14.52 22.36 -4.15
N VAL A 167 -15.79 21.96 -4.23
CA VAL A 167 -16.24 20.89 -5.14
C VAL A 167 -16.07 21.32 -6.60
N ASP A 168 -16.40 22.56 -6.95
CA ASP A 168 -16.28 23.08 -8.31
C ASP A 168 -14.82 23.20 -8.77
N GLU A 169 -13.92 23.61 -7.87
CA GLU A 169 -12.48 23.61 -8.09
C GLU A 169 -11.98 22.19 -8.41
N LEU A 170 -12.25 21.23 -7.53
CA LEU A 170 -11.81 19.85 -7.69
C LEU A 170 -12.48 19.17 -8.90
N ARG A 171 -13.70 19.55 -9.27
CA ARG A 171 -14.44 18.95 -10.39
C ARG A 171 -13.63 18.97 -11.68
N GLN A 172 -12.91 20.07 -11.95
CA GLN A 172 -12.11 20.25 -13.16
C GLN A 172 -10.76 19.54 -13.11
N MET A 173 -10.25 19.22 -11.92
CA MET A 173 -8.93 18.62 -11.72
C MET A 173 -8.97 17.08 -11.83
N ILE A 174 -9.39 16.57 -12.99
CA ILE A 174 -9.61 15.13 -13.20
C ILE A 174 -8.34 14.30 -13.00
N ASP A 175 -7.20 14.77 -13.52
CA ASP A 175 -5.92 14.05 -13.38
C ASP A 175 -5.48 13.97 -11.92
N PHE A 176 -5.60 15.07 -11.17
CA PHE A 176 -5.32 15.08 -9.74
C PHE A 176 -6.23 14.12 -8.96
N ARG A 177 -7.53 14.10 -9.27
CA ARG A 177 -8.48 13.19 -8.62
C ARG A 177 -8.19 11.73 -8.92
N GLU A 178 -7.78 11.42 -10.16
CA GLU A 178 -7.34 10.09 -10.57
C GLU A 178 -6.09 9.67 -9.78
N GLU A 179 -5.05 10.51 -9.77
CA GLU A 179 -3.79 10.25 -9.07
C GLU A 179 -4.02 10.04 -7.57
N LEU A 180 -4.79 10.93 -6.93
CA LEU A 180 -5.14 10.82 -5.52
C LEU A 180 -5.88 9.51 -5.22
N SER A 181 -6.82 9.12 -6.08
CA SER A 181 -7.61 7.90 -5.91
C SER A 181 -6.76 6.63 -6.10
N VAL A 182 -5.83 6.65 -7.06
CA VAL A 182 -4.89 5.55 -7.32
C VAL A 182 -3.91 5.42 -6.16
N LEU A 183 -3.35 6.54 -5.70
CA LEU A 183 -2.40 6.59 -4.57
C LEU A 183 -3.06 6.08 -3.29
N ALA A 184 -4.26 6.56 -2.97
CA ALA A 184 -5.02 6.10 -1.81
C ALA A 184 -5.45 4.63 -1.91
N ALA A 185 -5.36 4.02 -3.10
CA ALA A 185 -5.63 2.60 -3.31
C ALA A 185 -4.36 1.72 -3.25
N GLU A 186 -3.15 2.29 -3.24
CA GLU A 186 -1.90 1.48 -3.22
C GLU A 186 -1.72 0.72 -1.91
N THR A 187 -2.13 1.36 -0.82
CA THR A 187 -1.95 0.86 0.53
C THR A 187 -3.29 0.99 1.25
N PRO A 188 -3.75 -0.03 1.98
CA PRO A 188 -4.89 0.14 2.86
C PRO A 188 -4.58 1.28 3.84
N VAL A 189 -5.34 2.37 3.76
CA VAL A 189 -5.21 3.45 4.73
C VAL A 189 -5.68 2.88 6.06
N GLY A 190 -4.78 2.84 7.04
CA GLY A 190 -5.08 2.36 8.39
C GLY A 190 -6.21 3.18 9.03
N ARG A 191 -6.77 2.66 10.14
CA ARG A 191 -7.78 3.37 10.93
C ARG A 191 -7.21 4.70 11.43
N THR A 192 -7.71 5.81 10.89
CA THR A 192 -7.18 7.15 11.18
C THR A 192 -7.37 7.52 12.65
N GLY A 193 -8.45 7.05 13.29
CA GLY A 193 -8.67 7.25 14.72
C GLY A 193 -7.62 6.56 15.58
N VAL A 194 -7.22 5.32 15.21
CA VAL A 194 -6.16 4.58 15.89
C VAL A 194 -4.83 5.28 15.76
N LEU A 195 -4.50 5.76 14.55
CA LEU A 195 -3.25 6.49 14.31
C LEU A 195 -3.19 7.79 15.13
N ALA A 196 -4.29 8.54 15.18
CA ALA A 196 -4.40 9.75 15.98
C ALA A 196 -4.23 9.45 17.48
N ALA A 197 -4.89 8.40 18.00
CA ALA A 197 -4.75 7.97 19.38
C ALA A 197 -3.31 7.51 19.71
N TRP A 198 -2.65 6.81 18.78
CA TRP A 198 -1.25 6.43 18.92
C TRP A 198 -0.32 7.64 18.93
N ALA A 199 -0.53 8.63 18.05
CA ALA A 199 0.33 9.80 17.92
C ALA A 199 0.40 10.65 19.20
N VAL A 200 -0.65 10.62 20.03
CA VAL A 200 -0.72 11.34 21.32
C VAL A 200 -0.15 10.51 22.48
N ARG A 201 0.07 9.20 22.31
CA ARG A 201 0.66 8.36 23.38
C ARG A 201 2.13 8.73 23.61
N ALA A 202 2.55 8.70 24.87
CA ALA A 202 3.94 8.89 25.23
C ALA A 202 4.84 7.87 24.48
N PRO A 203 5.99 8.31 23.92
CA PRO A 203 6.84 7.44 23.13
C PRO A 203 7.33 6.27 23.99
N ALA A 204 7.06 5.04 23.53
CA ALA A 204 7.60 3.84 24.13
C ALA A 204 9.10 3.73 23.79
N GLY A 205 9.93 4.48 24.51
CA GLY A 205 11.38 4.43 24.37
C GLY A 205 11.99 3.23 25.08
N PHE A 206 13.13 2.76 24.57
CA PHE A 206 14.02 1.92 25.37
C PHE A 206 14.65 2.75 26.48
N ALA A 207 14.76 2.17 27.68
CA ALA A 207 15.51 2.79 28.76
C ALA A 207 16.97 3.03 28.33
N PRO A 208 17.65 4.08 28.84
CA PRO A 208 19.04 4.39 28.50
C PRO A 208 20.01 3.19 28.49
N PRO A 209 20.04 2.28 29.49
CA PRO A 209 21.02 1.17 29.51
C PRO A 209 20.87 0.21 28.32
N ILE A 210 19.66 0.05 27.81
CA ILE A 210 19.38 -0.80 26.66
C ILE A 210 19.98 -0.22 25.38
N ARG A 211 19.93 1.10 25.22
CA ARG A 211 20.48 1.77 24.04
C ARG A 211 21.98 1.55 23.95
N PHE A 212 22.66 1.62 25.10
CA PHE A 212 24.09 1.31 25.22
C PHE A 212 24.37 -0.18 24.96
N LEU A 213 23.53 -1.10 25.44
CA LEU A 213 23.66 -2.53 25.16
C LEU A 213 23.58 -2.84 23.65
N PHE A 214 22.62 -2.23 22.94
CA PHE A 214 22.52 -2.41 21.49
C PHE A 214 23.67 -1.78 20.72
N ALA A 215 24.10 -0.57 21.12
CA ALA A 215 25.27 0.07 20.52
C ALA A 215 26.53 -0.78 20.72
N ALA A 216 26.74 -1.31 21.93
CA ALA A 216 27.85 -2.21 22.23
C ALA A 216 27.77 -3.50 21.39
N CYS A 217 26.58 -4.13 21.29
CA CYS A 217 26.40 -5.29 20.41
C CYS A 217 26.72 -4.97 18.95
N ALA A 218 26.30 -3.81 18.44
CA ALA A 218 26.57 -3.40 17.07
C ALA A 218 28.08 -3.20 16.83
N VAL A 219 28.77 -2.53 17.75
CA VAL A 219 30.23 -2.33 17.70
C VAL A 219 30.96 -3.67 17.74
N VAL A 220 30.63 -4.56 18.68
CA VAL A 220 31.23 -5.90 18.79
C VAL A 220 31.01 -6.71 17.52
N THR A 221 29.80 -6.63 16.93
CA THR A 221 29.49 -7.32 15.67
C THR A 221 30.33 -6.76 14.51
N ALA A 222 30.45 -5.43 14.39
CA ALA A 222 31.27 -4.80 13.36
C ALA A 222 32.76 -5.14 13.50
N SER A 223 33.28 -5.14 14.74
CA SER A 223 34.66 -5.54 15.04
C SER A 223 34.93 -7.01 14.72
N LEU A 224 34.00 -7.92 15.05
CA LEU A 224 34.11 -9.35 14.73
C LEU A 224 34.06 -9.60 13.23
N VAL A 225 33.17 -8.90 12.50
CA VAL A 225 33.13 -8.94 11.03
C VAL A 225 34.45 -8.46 10.44
N GLY A 226 34.99 -7.34 10.92
CA GLY A 226 36.29 -6.83 10.48
C GLY A 226 37.43 -7.80 10.76
N ALA A 227 37.47 -8.42 11.94
CA ALA A 227 38.48 -9.41 12.30
C ALA A 227 38.39 -10.70 11.47
N ALA A 228 37.17 -11.16 11.14
CA ALA A 228 36.95 -12.31 10.27
C ALA A 228 37.38 -12.05 8.82
N ILE A 229 37.12 -10.83 8.29
CA ILE A 229 37.58 -10.43 6.94
C ILE A 229 39.11 -10.41 6.84
N ASN A 230 39.79 -10.01 7.91
CA ASN A 230 41.26 -10.00 7.98
C ASN A 230 41.86 -11.39 8.29
N GLY A 231 41.05 -12.44 8.39
CA GLY A 231 41.49 -13.81 8.66
C GLY A 231 42.00 -14.04 10.09
N ALA A 232 41.83 -13.08 11.00
CA ALA A 232 42.29 -13.17 12.39
C ALA A 232 41.40 -14.07 13.27
N LEU A 233 40.17 -14.35 12.83
CA LEU A 233 39.20 -15.21 13.51
C LEU A 233 38.50 -16.14 12.52
N GLY A 234 38.19 -17.35 12.97
CA GLY A 234 37.37 -18.29 12.21
C GLY A 234 35.90 -17.85 12.11
N ALA A 235 35.22 -18.28 11.05
CA ALA A 235 33.80 -17.98 10.81
C ALA A 235 32.87 -18.57 11.89
N ASP A 236 33.33 -19.60 12.60
CA ASP A 236 32.67 -20.23 13.74
C ASP A 236 32.42 -19.26 14.90
N VAL A 237 33.40 -18.40 15.23
CA VAL A 237 33.26 -17.37 16.28
C VAL A 237 32.17 -16.36 15.92
N LEU A 238 32.10 -15.96 14.65
CA LEU A 238 31.10 -15.01 14.14
C LEU A 238 29.69 -15.62 14.16
N THR A 239 29.54 -16.87 13.71
CA THR A 239 28.24 -17.58 13.76
C THR A 239 27.75 -17.78 15.19
N THR A 240 28.64 -18.10 16.12
CA THR A 240 28.30 -18.28 17.55
C THR A 240 27.89 -16.96 18.18
N TRP A 241 28.61 -15.86 17.87
CA TRP A 241 28.24 -14.53 18.33
C TRP A 241 26.87 -14.10 17.81
N LEU A 242 26.54 -14.37 16.54
CA LEU A 242 25.24 -13.99 15.93
C LEU A 242 24.03 -14.65 16.60
N LEU A 243 24.21 -15.76 17.33
CA LEU A 243 23.14 -16.36 18.13
C LEU A 243 22.72 -15.45 19.30
N VAL A 244 23.63 -14.67 19.86
CA VAL A 244 23.37 -13.76 20.99
C VAL A 244 22.40 -12.62 20.61
N PRO A 245 22.66 -11.76 19.60
CA PRO A 245 21.72 -10.74 19.17
C PRO A 245 20.45 -11.34 18.58
N SER A 246 20.51 -12.51 17.93
CA SER A 246 19.31 -13.23 17.47
C SER A 246 18.40 -13.63 18.62
N THR A 247 18.96 -14.12 19.72
CA THR A 247 18.20 -14.50 20.93
C THR A 247 17.62 -13.27 21.62
N ILE A 248 18.39 -12.19 21.76
CA ILE A 248 17.91 -10.90 22.28
C ILE A 248 16.75 -10.37 21.43
N ALA A 249 16.89 -10.41 20.09
CA ALA A 249 15.85 -10.01 19.15
C ALA A 249 14.59 -10.88 19.31
N LEU A 250 14.72 -12.20 19.48
CA LEU A 250 13.62 -13.14 19.70
C LEU A 250 12.85 -12.86 21.01
N LEU A 251 13.57 -12.61 22.11
CA LEU A 251 12.99 -12.27 23.41
C LEU A 251 12.20 -10.95 23.33
N TRP A 252 12.74 -9.97 22.62
CA TRP A 252 12.10 -8.65 22.50
C TRP A 252 11.11 -8.52 21.36
N ARG A 253 11.08 -9.49 20.44
CA ARG A 253 10.08 -9.59 19.39
C ARG A 253 8.66 -9.51 19.95
N ARG A 254 8.39 -10.04 21.15
CA ARG A 254 7.07 -9.93 21.80
C ARG A 254 6.74 -8.50 22.27
N ARG A 255 7.72 -7.72 22.72
CA ARG A 255 7.52 -6.34 23.18
C ARG A 255 7.40 -5.39 21.99
N VAL A 256 8.26 -5.55 20.99
CA VAL A 256 8.20 -4.80 19.72
C VAL A 256 6.89 -5.12 18.99
N ARG A 257 6.50 -6.39 18.87
CA ARG A 257 5.21 -6.76 18.27
C ARG A 257 4.01 -6.19 19.03
N ARG A 258 4.05 -6.05 20.36
CA ARG A 258 2.96 -5.39 21.11
C ARG A 258 2.85 -3.90 20.79
N VAL A 259 3.98 -3.21 20.65
CA VAL A 259 3.99 -1.79 20.26
C VAL A 259 3.50 -1.62 18.81
N LEU A 260 3.97 -2.45 17.88
CA LEU A 260 3.54 -2.44 16.48
C LEU A 260 2.07 -2.87 16.32
N ALA A 261 1.63 -3.90 17.05
CA ALA A 261 0.22 -4.30 17.08
C ALA A 261 -0.68 -3.18 17.62
N GLY A 262 -0.20 -2.33 18.53
CA GLY A 262 -0.91 -1.14 18.96
C GLY A 262 -1.13 -0.08 17.87
N VAL A 263 -0.35 -0.12 16.78
CA VAL A 263 -0.51 0.74 15.59
C VAL A 263 -1.50 0.13 14.60
N ASP A 264 -1.50 -1.19 14.44
CA ASP A 264 -2.37 -1.88 13.47
C ASP A 264 -3.75 -2.27 14.04
N ALA A 265 -3.84 -2.61 15.33
CA ALA A 265 -5.08 -2.98 16.00
C ALA A 265 -4.95 -2.86 17.54
N PRO A 266 -5.42 -1.76 18.18
CA PRO A 266 -5.23 -1.56 19.61
C PRO A 266 -6.15 -2.42 20.50
N GLU A 267 -7.08 -3.20 19.93
CA GLU A 267 -8.05 -3.97 20.74
C GLU A 267 -8.28 -5.38 20.16
N ARG A 268 -7.54 -6.33 20.74
CA ARG A 268 -8.08 -7.60 21.26
C ARG A 268 -7.43 -7.87 22.60
#